data_AF-A0A931UQE4-F1
#
_entry.id   AF-A0A931UQE4-F1
#
_cell.length_a   1.000
_cell.length_b   1.000
_cell.length_c   1.000
_cell.angle_alpha   90.00
_cell.angle_beta   90.00
_cell.angle_gamma   90.00
#
_symmetry.space_group_name_H-M   'P 1'
#
loop_
_entity.id
_entity.type
_entity.pdbx_description
1 polymer ?
#
loop_
_entity_poly.entity_id
_entity_poly.type
_entity_poly.pdbx_seq_one_letter_code
_entity_poly.pdbx_strand_id
1 'polypeptide(L)'
;MTCSYCGRGVHPTRHSRQGYQVDYYLWHTGRIQPASVQGGSDEAPSKQFFLLVEPVDIITCVDCLARPEVLEDVERKYRGG
;
A
#
# COMPACT_ATOMS: atom_id res chain seq x y z
N MET A 1 11.51 -7.44 -8.65
CA MET A 1 11.01 -6.64 -7.51
C MET A 1 12.06 -6.66 -6.42
N THR A 2 12.37 -5.51 -5.82
CA THR A 2 13.42 -5.38 -4.80
C THR A 2 12.87 -4.61 -3.60
N CYS A 3 13.32 -4.97 -2.40
CA CYS A 3 12.97 -4.26 -1.18
C CYS A 3 13.45 -2.80 -1.25
N SER A 4 12.56 -1.85 -0.97
CA SER A 4 12.85 -0.41 -0.96
C SER A 4 13.82 0.00 0.17
N TYR A 5 14.01 -0.84 1.19
CA TYR A 5 14.85 -0.54 2.36
C TYR A 5 16.24 -1.16 2.32
N CYS A 6 16.38 -2.37 1.78
CA CYS A 6 17.65 -3.11 1.78
C CYS A 6 18.12 -3.55 0.39
N GLY A 7 17.34 -3.30 -0.66
CA GLY A 7 17.67 -3.70 -2.03
C GLY A 7 17.57 -5.21 -2.33
N ARG A 8 17.31 -6.06 -1.32
CA ARG A 8 17.15 -7.51 -1.49
C ARG A 8 16.09 -7.81 -2.55
N GLY A 9 16.40 -8.70 -3.51
CA GLY A 9 15.41 -9.24 -4.43
C GLY A 9 14.33 -10.01 -3.67
N VAL A 10 13.06 -9.75 -4.00
CA VAL A 10 11.91 -10.41 -3.36
C VAL A 10 11.11 -11.25 -4.35
N HIS A 11 10.46 -12.29 -3.83
CA HIS A 11 9.72 -13.27 -4.62
C HIS A 11 8.23 -13.29 -4.24
N PRO A 12 7.34 -13.68 -5.16
CA PRO A 12 5.93 -13.87 -4.85
C PRO A 12 5.70 -14.86 -3.69
N THR A 13 4.56 -14.72 -3.01
CA THR A 13 4.12 -15.68 -1.99
C THR A 13 4.09 -17.09 -2.58
N ARG A 14 4.77 -18.01 -1.89
CA ARG A 14 4.81 -19.43 -2.29
C ARG A 14 3.78 -20.20 -1.48
N HIS A 15 2.83 -20.82 -2.17
CA HIS A 15 1.83 -21.69 -1.57
C HIS A 15 2.30 -23.15 -1.60
N SER A 16 2.05 -23.90 -0.53
CA SER A 16 2.30 -25.34 -0.44
C SER A 16 1.12 -26.05 0.24
N ARG A 17 1.16 -27.39 0.26
CA ARG A 17 0.15 -28.18 1.01
C ARG A 17 0.15 -27.91 2.52
N GLN A 18 1.22 -27.34 3.05
CA GLN A 18 1.43 -27.11 4.48
C GLN A 18 1.22 -25.64 4.89
N GLY A 19 0.95 -24.74 3.94
CA GLY A 19 0.74 -23.32 4.22
C GLY A 19 1.25 -22.41 3.12
N TYR A 20 1.72 -21.22 3.49
CA TYR A 20 2.27 -20.23 2.58
C TYR A 20 3.49 -19.54 3.19
N GLN A 21 4.40 -19.09 2.33
CA GLN A 21 5.56 -18.29 2.72
C GLN A 21 5.48 -16.94 2.01
N VAL A 22 5.42 -15.86 2.80
CA VAL A 22 5.47 -14.48 2.33
C VAL A 22 6.92 -14.01 2.34
N ASP A 23 7.38 -13.38 1.26
CA ASP A 23 8.73 -12.84 1.15
C ASP A 23 8.75 -11.29 1.22
N TYR A 24 7.63 -10.66 0.88
CA TYR A 24 7.45 -9.21 0.93
C TYR A 24 5.98 -8.79 1.06
N TYR A 25 5.79 -7.53 1.44
CA TYR A 25 4.51 -6.81 1.39
C TYR A 25 4.61 -5.66 0.40
N LEU A 26 3.53 -5.42 -0.35
CA LEU A 26 3.37 -4.29 -1.26
C LEU A 26 2.41 -3.28 -0.63
N TRP A 27 2.89 -2.05 -0.45
CA TRP A 27 2.10 -0.95 0.10
C TRP A 27 1.77 0.02 -1.03
N HIS A 28 0.49 0.09 -1.39
CA HIS A 28 -0.03 1.10 -2.29
C HIS A 28 -0.32 2.36 -1.49
N THR A 29 0.50 3.38 -1.68
CA THR A 29 0.37 4.68 -1.04
C THR A 29 0.51 5.79 -2.09
N GLY A 30 0.59 7.05 -1.68
CA GLY A 30 0.79 8.19 -2.57
C GLY A 30 -0.05 9.40 -2.19
N ARG A 31 0.03 10.45 -3.02
CA ARG A 31 -0.73 11.68 -2.80
C ARG A 31 -2.21 11.43 -3.10
N ILE A 32 -3.07 11.84 -2.16
CA ILE A 32 -4.53 11.79 -2.32
C ILE A 32 -5.11 13.19 -2.51
N GLN A 33 -6.21 13.29 -3.25
CA GLN A 33 -7.00 14.51 -3.37
C GLN A 33 -8.48 14.22 -3.08
N PRO A 34 -9.20 15.11 -2.38
CA PRO A 34 -10.65 15.02 -2.28
C PRO A 34 -11.29 15.09 -3.66
N ALA A 35 -12.30 14.26 -3.88
CA ALA A 35 -13.11 14.25 -5.10
C ALA A 35 -14.57 14.02 -4.74
N SER A 36 -15.45 14.53 -5.60
CA SER A 36 -16.89 14.31 -5.50
C SER A 36 -17.44 13.75 -6.80
N VAL A 37 -18.35 12.79 -6.68
CA VAL A 37 -19.15 12.29 -7.80
C VAL A 37 -20.59 12.70 -7.54
N GLN A 38 -21.17 13.42 -8.48
CA GLN A 38 -22.59 13.75 -8.46
C GLN A 38 -23.40 12.48 -8.67
N GLY A 39 -24.50 12.35 -7.93
CA GLY A 39 -25.45 11.28 -8.16
C GLY A 39 -26.12 11.43 -9.54
N GLY A 40 -26.51 10.32 -10.16
CA GLY A 40 -27.11 10.31 -11.51
C GLY A 40 -28.53 10.88 -11.59
N SER A 41 -29.10 11.35 -10.48
CA SER A 41 -30.37 12.07 -10.39
C SER A 41 -30.23 13.24 -9.41
N ASP A 42 -31.07 14.27 -9.57
CA ASP A 42 -31.04 15.49 -8.73
C ASP A 42 -31.27 15.22 -7.23
N GLU A 43 -31.82 14.06 -6.86
CA GLU A 43 -32.04 13.65 -5.46
C GLU A 43 -30.91 12.80 -4.86
N ALA A 44 -29.97 12.30 -5.67
CA ALA A 44 -28.91 11.45 -5.17
C ALA A 44 -27.77 12.28 -4.56
N PRO A 45 -27.43 12.09 -3.26
CA PRO A 45 -26.42 12.90 -2.59
C PRO A 45 -25.05 12.72 -3.25
N SER A 46 -24.29 13.82 -3.33
CA SER A 46 -22.91 13.78 -3.79
C SER A 46 -22.08 12.85 -2.91
N LYS A 47 -21.35 11.91 -3.51
CA LYS A 47 -20.42 11.04 -2.79
C LYS A 47 -19.05 11.72 -2.71
N GLN A 48 -18.54 11.91 -1.51
CA GLN A 48 -17.17 12.36 -1.27
C GLN A 48 -16.24 11.16 -1.11
N PHE A 49 -15.09 11.20 -1.75
CA PHE A 49 -14.05 10.18 -1.65
C PHE A 49 -12.67 10.83 -1.88
N PHE A 50 -11.61 10.05 -1.68
CA PHE A 50 -10.26 10.46 -2.00
C PHE A 50 -9.78 9.72 -3.25
N LEU A 51 -9.27 10.47 -4.22
CA LEU A 51 -8.56 9.94 -5.38
C LEU A 51 -7.07 9.84 -5.06
N LEU A 52 -6.48 8.67 -5.30
CA LEU A 52 -5.03 8.50 -5.30
C LEU A 52 -4.47 9.01 -6.63
N VAL A 53 -3.86 10.20 -6.63
CA VAL A 53 -3.41 10.89 -7.86
C VAL A 53 -1.98 10.59 -8.26
N GLU A 54 -1.13 10.31 -7.28
CA GLU A 54 0.28 9.97 -7.50
C GLU A 54 0.59 8.68 -6.75
N PRO A 55 0.24 7.51 -7.32
CA PRO A 55 0.45 6.24 -6.67
C PRO A 55 1.95 5.96 -6.52
N VAL A 56 2.31 5.47 -5.32
CA VAL A 56 3.65 5.06 -4.95
C VAL A 56 3.56 3.67 -4.37
N ASP A 57 4.33 2.75 -4.96
CA ASP A 57 4.46 1.39 -4.51
C ASP A 57 5.72 1.23 -3.64
N ILE A 58 5.54 0.78 -2.41
CA ILE A 58 6.65 0.45 -1.51
C ILE A 58 6.69 -1.06 -1.32
N ILE A 59 7.83 -1.67 -1.64
CA ILE A 59 8.06 -3.10 -1.48
C ILE A 59 8.91 -3.30 -0.24
N THR A 60 8.37 -3.97 0.78
CA THR A 60 9.08 -4.21 2.04
C THR A 60 9.25 -5.71 2.25
N CYS A 61 10.49 -6.20 2.30
CA CYS A 61 10.72 -7.61 2.64
C CYS A 61 10.39 -7.89 4.11
N VAL A 62 10.07 -9.15 4.43
CA VAL A 62 9.70 -9.57 5.78
C VAL A 62 10.74 -9.20 6.84
N ASP A 63 12.03 -9.35 6.52
CA ASP A 63 13.12 -9.00 7.44
C ASP A 63 13.19 -7.50 7.72
N CYS A 64 12.92 -6.68 6.69
CA CYS A 64 12.90 -5.23 6.86
C CYS A 64 11.69 -4.81 7.68
N LEU A 65 10.52 -5.40 7.42
CA LEU A 65 9.27 -5.06 8.11
C LEU A 65 9.29 -5.46 9.59
N ALA A 66 10.05 -6.49 9.96
CA ALA A 66 10.23 -6.90 11.35
C ALA A 66 10.98 -5.86 12.20
N ARG A 67 11.61 -4.85 11.58
CA ARG A 67 12.30 -3.77 12.27
C ARG A 67 11.31 -2.64 12.62
N PRO A 68 11.18 -2.24 13.90
CA PRO A 68 10.22 -1.22 14.33
C PRO A 68 10.31 0.09 13.54
N GLU A 69 11.52 0.57 13.26
CA GLU A 69 11.74 1.83 12.54
C GLU A 69 11.25 1.78 11.08
N VAL A 70 11.28 0.61 10.46
CA VAL A 70 10.75 0.40 9.11
C VAL A 70 9.23 0.31 9.15
N LEU A 71 8.67 -0.42 10.12
CA LEU A 71 7.23 -0.53 10.29
C LEU A 71 6.60 0.87 10.50
N GLU A 72 7.17 1.67 11.41
CA GLU A 72 6.72 3.04 11.67
C GLU A 72 6.79 3.92 10.41
N ASP A 73 7.90 3.86 9.66
CA ASP A 73 8.07 4.64 8.44
C ASP A 73 7.04 4.25 7.35
N VAL A 74 6.80 2.95 7.16
CA VAL A 74 5.80 2.45 6.21
C VAL A 74 4.39 2.88 6.63
N GLU A 75 4.03 2.73 7.90
CA GLU A 75 2.71 3.17 8.40
C GLU A 75 2.49 4.67 8.22
N ARG A 76 3.52 5.48 8.52
CA ARG A 76 3.49 6.93 8.29
C ARG A 76 3.25 7.26 6.83
N LYS A 77 3.96 6.58 5.91
CA LYS A 77 3.77 6.75 4.47
C LYS A 77 2.37 6.28 4.02
N TYR A 78 1.83 5.22 4.61
CA TYR A 78 0.50 4.70 4.27
C TYR A 78 -0.64 5.62 4.72
N ARG A 79 -0.53 6.27 5.88
CA ARG A 79 -1.58 7.15 6.44
C ARG A 79 -1.77 8.48 5.68
N GLY A 80 -0.97 8.73 4.65
CA GLY A 80 -0.93 10.02 3.95
C GLY A 80 -0.15 11.02 4.80
N GLY A 81 1.11 11.25 4.44
CA GLY A 81 1.93 12.31 5.03
C GLY A 81 1.39 13.69 4.72
#